data_AF-A0A1C6KNR1-F1
#
_entry.id   AF-A0A1C6KNR1-F1
#
_cell.length_a   1.000
_cell.length_b   1.000
_cell.length_c   1.000
_cell.angle_alpha   90.00
_cell.angle_beta   90.00
_cell.angle_gamma   90.00
#
_symmetry.space_group_name_H-M   'P 1'
#
loop_
_entity.id
_entity.type
_entity.pdbx_description
1 polymer ?
#
loop_
_entity_poly.entity_id
_entity_poly.type
_entity_poly.pdbx_seq_one_letter_code
_entity_poly.pdbx_strand_id
1 'polypeptide(L)'
;MKKKMIINDKYSLESVDTLNVVLYEHGTVKDKKSKNFGNETKTAVGYFPNVEKALNFLIDKEINGTGLKDLKLIVKAIKEVKEIVKGVAKSE
;
A
#
# COMPACT_ATOMS: atom_id res chain seq x y z
N MET A 1 5.81 15.29 14.94
CA MET A 1 6.47 13.96 15.00
C MET A 1 6.16 13.20 13.73
N LYS A 2 7.17 12.72 13.00
CA LYS A 2 6.95 11.85 11.85
C LYS A 2 6.48 10.49 12.36
N LYS A 3 5.22 10.13 12.09
CA LYS A 3 4.65 8.83 12.49
C LYS A 3 4.76 7.88 11.29
N LYS A 4 5.32 6.69 11.53
CA LYS A 4 5.46 5.63 10.53
C LYS A 4 4.53 4.47 10.88
N MET A 5 3.84 3.94 9.87
CA MET A 5 2.99 2.77 9.94
C MET A 5 3.47 1.76 8.90
N ILE A 6 3.87 0.58 9.33
CA ILE A 6 4.17 -0.54 8.43
C ILE A 6 2.83 -1.21 8.08
N ILE A 7 2.55 -1.38 6.78
CA ILE A 7 1.36 -2.10 6.31
C ILE A 7 1.72 -3.57 6.15
N ASN A 8 2.81 -3.85 5.46
CA ASN A 8 3.41 -5.18 5.26
C ASN A 8 4.86 -5.02 4.74
N ASP A 9 5.49 -6.11 4.32
CA ASP A 9 6.87 -6.12 3.79
C ASP A 9 7.06 -5.24 2.55
N LYS A 10 5.99 -5.01 1.79
CA LYS A 10 6.02 -4.24 0.54
C LYS A 10 5.61 -2.78 0.73
N TYR A 11 4.88 -2.41 1.78
CA TYR A 11 4.32 -1.07 1.91
C TYR A 11 4.40 -0.47 3.32
N SER A 12 4.64 0.84 3.38
CA SER A 12 4.52 1.63 4.61
C SER A 12 3.97 3.03 4.35
N LEU A 13 3.31 3.61 5.35
CA LEU A 13 2.90 5.00 5.38
C LEU A 13 3.76 5.82 6.33
N GLU A 14 4.10 7.05 5.94
CA GLU A 14 4.79 8.01 6.79
C GLU A 14 4.11 9.36 6.74
N SER A 15 3.86 9.96 7.90
CA SER A 15 3.49 11.37 7.99
C SER A 15 4.74 12.21 7.69
N VAL A 16 4.66 13.01 6.63
CA VAL A 16 5.72 13.91 6.20
C VAL A 16 5.54 15.33 6.73
N ASP A 17 4.28 15.72 6.92
CA ASP A 17 3.87 16.96 7.57
C ASP A 17 2.52 16.73 8.30
N THR A 18 1.93 17.81 8.80
CA THR A 18 0.64 17.79 9.54
C THR A 18 -0.57 17.45 8.68
N LEU A 19 -0.47 17.60 7.36
CA LEU A 19 -1.58 17.51 6.41
C LEU A 19 -1.41 16.36 5.41
N ASN A 20 -0.24 15.74 5.33
CA ASN A 20 0.08 14.75 4.30
C ASN A 20 0.72 13.49 4.87
N VAL A 21 0.35 12.38 4.25
CA VAL A 21 0.99 11.07 4.40
C VAL A 21 1.55 10.62 3.07
N VAL A 22 2.66 9.90 3.11
CA VAL A 22 3.32 9.33 1.93
C VAL A 22 3.27 7.83 2.01
N LEU A 23 2.76 7.21 0.95
CA LEU A 23 2.81 5.77 0.75
C LEU A 23 4.15 5.43 0.09
N TYR A 24 4.91 4.55 0.73
CA TYR A 24 6.15 4.00 0.21
C TYR A 24 5.99 2.54 -0.17
N GLU A 25 6.56 2.16 -1.30
CA GLU A 25 6.76 0.78 -1.73
C GLU A 25 8.21 0.37 -1.46
N HIS A 26 8.36 -0.77 -0.81
CA HIS A 26 9.63 -1.39 -0.49
C HIS A 26 9.90 -2.52 -1.46
N GLY A 27 11.16 -2.70 -1.78
CA GLY A 27 11.59 -3.73 -2.71
C GLY A 27 13.11 -3.83 -2.74
N THR A 28 13.61 -4.49 -3.77
CA THR A 28 15.05 -4.61 -4.02
C THR A 28 15.37 -4.13 -5.43
N VAL A 29 16.55 -3.53 -5.60
CA VAL A 29 17.02 -3.14 -6.93
C VAL A 29 17.25 -4.40 -7.77
N LYS A 30 16.45 -4.57 -8.83
CA LYS A 30 16.53 -5.73 -9.74
C LYS A 30 17.45 -5.53 -10.95
N ASP A 31 17.88 -4.29 -11.22
CA ASP A 31 18.77 -4.00 -12.33
C ASP A 31 20.21 -4.46 -12.01
N LYS A 32 20.65 -5.52 -12.68
CA LYS A 32 21.98 -6.12 -12.53
C LYS A 32 23.13 -5.19 -12.93
N LYS A 33 22.87 -4.13 -13.69
CA LYS A 33 23.89 -3.12 -14.06
C LYS A 33 23.99 -1.99 -13.05
N SER A 34 23.04 -1.89 -12.11
CA SER A 34 23.08 -0.89 -11.05
C SER A 34 24.16 -1.23 -10.03
N LYS A 35 24.89 -0.21 -9.57
CA LYS A 35 25.83 -0.34 -8.44
C LYS A 35 25.13 -0.74 -7.13
N ASN A 36 23.82 -0.59 -7.07
CA ASN A 36 22.98 -0.89 -5.91
C ASN A 36 22.18 -2.18 -6.09
N PHE A 37 22.49 -3.03 -7.08
CA PHE A 37 21.81 -4.30 -7.30
C PHE A 37 21.73 -5.13 -6.02
N GLY A 38 20.53 -5.62 -5.70
CA GLY A 38 20.28 -6.40 -4.48
C GLY A 38 20.01 -5.58 -3.21
N ASN A 39 20.28 -4.27 -3.20
CA ASN A 39 20.00 -3.43 -2.04
C ASN A 39 18.50 -3.12 -1.91
N GLU A 40 18.05 -2.91 -0.68
CA GLU A 40 16.69 -2.46 -0.38
C GLU A 40 16.42 -1.08 -1.00
N THR A 41 15.20 -0.91 -1.50
CA THR A 41 14.69 0.33 -2.06
C THR A 41 13.44 0.74 -1.33
N LYS A 42 13.31 2.05 -1.09
CA LYS A 42 12.09 2.68 -0.59
C LYS A 42 11.69 3.77 -1.55
N THR A 43 10.61 3.55 -2.29
CA THR A 43 10.15 4.45 -3.36
C THR A 43 8.82 5.08 -2.98
N ALA A 44 8.69 6.40 -3.11
CA ALA A 44 7.42 7.07 -2.88
C ALA A 44 6.44 6.73 -4.01
N VAL A 45 5.30 6.13 -3.66
CA VAL A 45 4.23 5.75 -4.59
C VAL A 45 3.22 6.87 -4.77
N GLY A 46 2.99 7.65 -3.71
CA GLY A 46 2.06 8.77 -3.75
C GLY A 46 2.01 9.56 -2.45
N TYR A 47 1.52 10.79 -2.56
CA TYR A 47 1.29 11.72 -1.47
C TYR A 47 -0.23 11.89 -1.31
N PHE A 48 -0.72 11.77 -0.08
CA PHE A 48 -2.15 11.75 0.20
C PHE A 48 -2.48 12.66 1.37
N PRO A 49 -3.66 13.29 1.38
CA PRO A 49 -4.08 14.21 2.45
C PRO A 49 -4.36 13.49 3.78
N ASN A 50 -4.53 12.18 3.78
CA ASN A 50 -4.69 11.38 4.99
C ASN A 50 -4.48 9.88 4.72
N VAL A 51 -4.42 9.10 5.81
CA VAL A 51 -4.25 7.64 5.79
C VAL A 51 -5.35 6.94 4.99
N GLU A 52 -6.61 7.37 5.13
CA GLU A 52 -7.74 6.73 4.45
C GLU A 52 -7.60 6.79 2.92
N LYS A 53 -7.27 7.97 2.36
CA LYS A 53 -7.05 8.13 0.93
C LYS A 53 -5.85 7.31 0.44
N ALA A 54 -4.78 7.23 1.23
CA ALA A 54 -3.61 6.43 0.87
C ALA A 54 -3.93 4.93 0.84
N LEU A 55 -4.71 4.42 1.79
CA LEU A 55 -5.12 3.01 1.84
C LEU A 55 -6.11 2.65 0.72
N ASN A 56 -7.08 3.52 0.42
CA ASN A 56 -7.99 3.33 -0.71
C ASN A 56 -7.22 3.22 -2.03
N PHE A 57 -6.26 4.12 -2.26
CA PHE A 57 -5.40 4.05 -3.43
C PHE A 57 -4.59 2.74 -3.48
N LEU A 58 -4.04 2.29 -2.35
CA LEU A 58 -3.28 1.04 -2.29
C LEU A 58 -4.14 -0.16 -2.67
N ILE A 59 -5.38 -0.22 -2.18
CA ILE A 59 -6.34 -1.26 -2.54
C ILE A 59 -6.63 -1.24 -4.04
N ASP A 60 -6.96 -0.07 -4.59
CA ASP A 60 -7.23 0.07 -6.02
C ASP A 60 -6.01 -0.32 -6.88
N LYS A 61 -4.80 0.06 -6.45
CA LYS A 61 -3.54 -0.28 -7.12
C LYS A 61 -3.32 -1.79 -7.14
N GLU A 62 -3.53 -2.50 -6.03
CA GLU A 62 -3.35 -3.95 -5.96
C GLU A 62 -4.46 -4.68 -6.74
N ILE A 63 -5.71 -4.22 -6.68
CA ILE A 63 -6.80 -4.76 -7.50
C ILE A 63 -6.50 -4.61 -9.00
N ASN A 64 -6.02 -3.46 -9.43
CA ASN A 64 -5.68 -3.23 -10.85
C ASN A 64 -4.39 -3.96 -11.25
N GLY A 65 -3.40 -4.02 -10.36
CA GLY A 65 -2.10 -4.64 -10.58
C GLY A 65 -2.12 -6.17 -10.59
N THR A 66 -3.10 -6.79 -9.93
CA THR A 66 -3.34 -8.25 -9.99
C THR A 66 -3.91 -8.70 -11.34
N GLY A 67 -4.16 -7.78 -12.28
CA GLY A 67 -4.67 -8.12 -13.60
C GLY A 67 -6.11 -8.64 -13.57
N LEU A 68 -6.88 -8.29 -12.54
CA LEU A 68 -8.31 -8.62 -12.42
C LEU A 68 -9.08 -7.83 -13.49
N LYS A 69 -9.14 -8.38 -14.70
CA LYS A 69 -9.81 -7.79 -15.87
C LYS A 69 -11.35 -7.85 -15.79
N ASP A 70 -11.90 -8.61 -14.84
CA ASP A 70 -13.34 -8.85 -14.70
C ASP A 70 -13.90 -8.09 -13.48
N LEU A 71 -14.90 -7.25 -13.74
CA LEU A 71 -15.64 -6.48 -12.74
C LEU A 71 -16.16 -7.35 -11.59
N LYS A 72 -16.54 -8.62 -11.84
CA LYS A 72 -16.98 -9.55 -10.78
C LYS A 72 -15.86 -9.88 -9.80
N LEU A 73 -14.62 -10.01 -10.29
CA LEU A 73 -13.48 -10.30 -9.44
C LEU A 73 -13.08 -9.10 -8.58
N ILE A 74 -13.18 -7.89 -9.15
CA ILE A 74 -12.98 -6.63 -8.42
C ILE A 74 -13.99 -6.51 -7.26
N VAL A 75 -15.28 -6.74 -7.53
CA VAL A 75 -16.34 -6.69 -6.51
C VAL A 75 -16.14 -7.75 -5.42
N LYS A 76 -15.66 -8.95 -5.78
CA LYS A 76 -15.34 -10.02 -4.83
C LYS A 76 -14.18 -9.62 -3.90
N ALA A 77 -13.08 -9.11 -4.46
CA ALA A 77 -11.93 -8.66 -3.68
C ALA A 77 -12.30 -7.52 -2.72
N ILE A 78 -13.11 -6.55 -3.16
CA ILE A 78 -13.61 -5.47 -2.29
C ILE A 78 -14.46 -6.03 -1.13
N LYS A 79 -15.32 -7.03 -1.40
CA LYS A 79 -16.12 -7.68 -0.35
C LYS A 79 -15.23 -8.41 0.66
N GLU A 80 -14.26 -9.19 0.19
CA GLU A 80 -13.33 -9.93 1.06
C GLU A 80 -12.55 -8.99 1.98
N VAL A 81 -12.01 -7.90 1.45
CA VAL A 81 -11.32 -6.87 2.25
C VAL A 81 -12.25 -6.26 3.29
N LYS A 82 -13.49 -5.90 2.92
CA LYS A 82 -14.48 -5.35 3.86
C LYS A 82 -14.86 -6.32 4.97
N GLU A 83 -15.00 -7.60 4.66
CA GLU A 83 -15.33 -8.62 5.65
C GLU A 83 -14.14 -8.93 6.57
N ILE A 84 -12.90 -8.92 6.07
CA ILE A 84 -11.69 -8.99 6.91
C ILE A 84 -11.67 -7.83 7.91
N VAL A 85 -11.88 -6.60 7.45
CA VAL A 85 -11.92 -5.41 8.32
C VAL A 85 -13.04 -5.51 9.38
N LYS A 86 -14.23 -5.99 8.99
CA LYS A 86 -15.33 -6.21 9.96
C LYS A 86 -15.07 -7.35 10.93
N GLY A 87 -14.38 -8.40 10.50
CA GLY A 87 -14.01 -9.54 11.33
C GLY A 87 -13.02 -9.14 12.42
N VAL A 88 -12.04 -8.30 12.08
CA VAL A 88 -11.08 -7.72 13.03
C VAL A 88 -11.80 -6.82 14.06
N ALA A 89 -12.83 -6.08 13.66
CA ALA A 89 -13.62 -5.23 14.55
C ALA A 89 -14.56 -6.00 15.52
N LYS A 90 -14.69 -7.32 15.37
CA LYS A 90 -15.52 -8.18 16.24
C LYS A 90 -14.69 -9.02 17.22
N SER A 91 -13.37 -8.88 17.20
CA SER A 91 -12.42 -9.63 18.03
C SER A 91 -11.73 -8.78 19.10
N GLU A 92 -12.31 -7.62 19.46
CA GLU A 92 -11.89 -6.78 20.60
C GLU A 92 -12.97 -6.74 21.69
#